data_AF-A0AAV8VYJ0-F1
#
_entry.id   AF-A0AAV8VYJ0-F1
#
_cell.length_a   1.000
_cell.length_b   1.000
_cell.length_c   1.000
_cell.angle_alpha   90.00
_cell.angle_beta   90.00
_cell.angle_gamma   90.00
#
_symmetry.space_group_name_H-M   'P 1'
#
loop_
_entity.id
_entity.type
_entity.pdbx_description
1 polymer ?
#
loop_
_entity_poly.entity_id
_entity_poly.type
_entity_poly.pdbx_seq_one_letter_code
_entity_poly.pdbx_strand_id
1 'polypeptide(L)'
;MRSDNADACISIDHINLENNYKNRQVDASVQTTHLVPYRLHFWPGTNCDVKLSPSETNCSLKARCCCRILSQWILSQIGLTIVVTLWALLGALAFYSTEGPREQEQSRTLAKIQKDLSMQLAKDLKESVDRQEQWPYTIHRYFERHESLFLEAVGAGFGEGGGGNIWTYPGCILFAVSLLTTLGFGAPVPRTPLGRGAAVLFASIGIPLHFLLILNVGNLVAMKLQSIALRNSPTEIPASPRPRWLKLFPFLSILFYYLLGVGIFGFARERDVVACFMFPLDFTAAGGVATVEGQTRIFYALYLEVAVTLAATVVSLLQASATRGIVDIGLKLGLLTNT
;
A
#
# COMPACT_ATOMS: atom_id res chain seq x y z
N MET A 1 26.49 22.16 23.77
CA MET A 1 26.47 21.67 22.38
C MET A 1 27.39 20.46 22.28
N ARG A 2 26.82 19.26 22.17
CA ARG A 2 27.49 18.07 21.62
C ARG A 2 26.40 17.13 21.14
N SER A 3 26.31 16.94 19.83
CA SER A 3 25.31 16.10 19.18
C SER A 3 25.80 14.66 19.04
N ASP A 4 24.81 13.79 18.91
CA ASP A 4 24.80 12.52 18.21
C ASP A 4 25.32 11.25 18.91
N ASN A 5 24.33 10.56 19.48
CA ASN A 5 24.24 9.10 19.57
C ASN A 5 24.39 8.48 18.18
N ALA A 6 25.47 7.76 17.96
CA ALA A 6 25.61 6.81 16.86
C ALA A 6 25.35 5.39 17.38
N ASP A 7 24.52 4.65 16.65
CA ASP A 7 24.17 3.26 16.87
C ASP A 7 25.43 2.38 17.05
N ALA A 8 25.62 1.82 18.25
CA ALA A 8 26.67 0.86 18.52
C ALA A 8 26.30 -0.51 17.93
N CYS A 9 26.66 -0.76 16.66
CA CYS A 9 26.70 -2.10 16.10
C CYS A 9 27.95 -2.83 16.63
N ILE A 10 27.74 -3.96 17.31
CA ILE A 10 28.82 -4.88 17.68
C ILE A 10 29.28 -5.56 16.39
N SER A 11 30.53 -5.28 15.97
CA SER A 11 31.20 -5.99 14.88
C SER A 11 31.54 -7.40 15.34
N ILE A 12 31.07 -8.41 14.61
CA ILE A 12 31.53 -9.79 14.77
C ILE A 12 32.85 -9.89 14.02
N ASP A 13 33.95 -9.59 14.70
CA ASP A 13 35.25 -10.12 14.34
C ASP A 13 36.07 -10.33 15.64
N HIS A 14 36.55 -11.56 15.79
CA HIS A 14 37.32 -12.12 16.91
C HIS A 14 36.56 -12.44 18.22
N ILE A 15 35.82 -13.56 18.21
CA ILE A 15 35.65 -14.35 19.43
C ILE A 15 36.86 -15.29 19.54
N ASN A 16 37.91 -14.84 20.22
CA ASN A 16 38.89 -15.74 20.81
C ASN A 16 38.26 -16.34 22.07
N LEU A 17 37.87 -17.61 22.00
CA LEU A 17 37.40 -18.39 23.13
C LEU A 17 38.59 -18.76 24.02
N GLU A 18 38.97 -17.88 24.96
CA GLU A 18 39.80 -18.29 26.08
C GLU A 18 39.39 -17.61 27.39
N ASN A 19 38.79 -18.44 28.26
CA ASN A 19 38.93 -18.43 29.72
C ASN A 19 38.64 -17.13 30.51
N ASN A 20 37.40 -16.98 30.97
CA ASN A 20 37.03 -16.96 32.41
C ASN A 20 35.58 -16.46 32.60
N TYR A 21 34.63 -17.38 32.76
CA TYR A 21 33.34 -17.09 33.39
C TYR A 21 33.19 -17.96 34.64
N LYS A 22 33.83 -17.56 35.73
CA LYS A 22 33.44 -17.98 37.08
C LYS A 22 32.34 -17.05 37.57
N ASN A 23 31.21 -17.64 37.94
CA ASN A 23 30.09 -17.07 38.67
C ASN A 23 29.37 -15.86 38.04
N ARG A 24 28.47 -16.16 37.10
CA ARG A 24 27.23 -15.37 36.97
C ARG A 24 26.09 -16.33 36.76
N GLN A 25 25.25 -16.48 37.78
CA GLN A 25 23.95 -17.14 37.69
C GLN A 25 23.14 -16.34 36.67
N VAL A 26 23.17 -16.78 35.41
CA VAL A 26 22.33 -16.23 34.35
C VAL A 26 21.04 -17.02 34.43
N ASP A 27 19.99 -16.37 34.90
CA ASP A 27 18.64 -16.90 34.82
C ASP A 27 18.37 -17.37 33.40
N ALA A 28 17.97 -18.64 33.29
CA ALA A 28 17.57 -19.30 32.05
C ALA A 28 16.22 -18.77 31.53
N SER A 29 15.99 -17.46 31.56
CA SER A 29 14.76 -16.81 31.05
C SER A 29 15.02 -15.92 29.83
N VAL A 30 16.19 -16.03 29.19
CA VAL A 30 16.55 -15.20 28.02
C VAL A 30 16.73 -16.02 26.73
N GLN A 31 16.74 -17.35 26.78
CA GLN A 31 16.94 -18.18 25.58
C GLN A 31 15.64 -18.69 24.93
N THR A 32 14.79 -17.76 24.48
CA THR A 32 13.87 -18.02 23.35
C THR A 32 13.85 -16.83 22.39
N THR A 33 15.02 -16.28 22.08
CA THR A 33 15.16 -15.34 20.95
C THR A 33 16.30 -15.78 20.02
N HIS A 34 16.18 -16.98 19.45
CA HIS A 34 17.05 -17.43 18.35
C HIS A 34 16.64 -16.85 16.98
N LEU A 35 15.83 -15.79 16.95
CA LEU A 35 15.84 -14.84 15.85
C LEU A 35 16.29 -13.50 16.42
N VAL A 36 17.59 -13.20 16.33
CA VAL A 36 17.95 -11.80 16.10
C VAL A 36 17.20 -11.46 14.81
N PRO A 37 16.17 -10.61 14.82
CA PRO A 37 15.43 -10.35 13.60
C PRO A 37 16.44 -9.71 12.65
N TYR A 38 16.84 -10.43 11.60
CA TYR A 38 17.69 -9.88 10.57
C TYR A 38 16.97 -8.65 10.02
N ARG A 39 17.60 -7.49 10.18
CA ARG A 39 17.04 -6.20 9.78
C ARG A 39 17.84 -5.68 8.61
N LEU A 40 17.12 -5.18 7.62
CA LEU A 40 17.71 -4.34 6.60
C LEU A 40 18.22 -3.05 7.27
N HIS A 41 19.43 -2.64 6.91
CA HIS A 41 19.98 -1.39 7.40
C HIS A 41 19.10 -0.21 6.95
N PHE A 42 18.90 0.76 7.84
CA PHE A 42 18.16 1.98 7.51
C PHE A 42 18.91 2.81 6.46
N TRP A 43 20.23 2.94 6.63
CA TRP A 43 21.14 3.55 5.67
C TRP A 43 21.99 2.48 4.98
N PRO A 44 22.30 2.65 3.70
CA PRO A 44 23.24 1.77 3.02
C PRO A 44 24.67 1.93 3.54
N GLY A 45 25.36 0.80 3.71
CA GLY A 45 26.79 0.79 4.01
C GLY A 45 27.60 1.22 2.78
N THR A 46 28.68 1.97 3.01
CA THR A 46 29.60 2.44 1.95
C THR A 46 30.86 1.58 1.80
N ASN A 47 31.08 0.61 2.68
CA ASN A 47 32.37 -0.09 2.77
C ASN A 47 32.31 -1.46 2.07
N CYS A 48 33.19 -1.65 1.08
CA CYS A 48 33.43 -2.91 0.38
C CYS A 48 34.68 -3.60 0.96
N ASP A 49 34.53 -4.42 2.01
CA ASP A 49 35.59 -5.34 2.43
C ASP A 49 35.37 -6.70 1.75
N VAL A 50 36.10 -6.96 0.68
CA VAL A 50 36.11 -8.25 -0.04
C VAL A 50 37.49 -8.88 0.13
N LYS A 51 37.58 -10.01 0.85
CA LYS A 51 38.82 -10.80 0.99
C LYS A 51 39.08 -11.57 -0.32
N LEU A 52 40.31 -11.46 -0.84
CA LEU A 52 40.70 -11.92 -2.17
C LEU A 52 41.11 -13.41 -2.20
N SER A 53 40.81 -14.09 -3.31
CA SER A 53 41.51 -15.29 -3.76
C SER A 53 42.41 -14.90 -4.96
N PRO A 54 43.65 -15.41 -5.09
CA PRO A 54 44.69 -14.82 -5.95
C PRO A 54 44.48 -14.88 -7.47
N SER A 55 43.32 -15.33 -7.97
CA SER A 55 43.06 -15.59 -9.40
C SER A 55 42.01 -14.69 -10.05
N GLU A 56 41.47 -13.67 -9.39
CA GLU A 56 40.39 -12.82 -9.94
C GLU A 56 40.91 -11.53 -10.61
N THR A 57 40.40 -11.21 -11.80
CA THR A 57 40.76 -9.99 -12.57
C THR A 57 40.11 -8.73 -11.99
N ASN A 58 40.75 -7.57 -12.18
CA ASN A 58 40.25 -6.27 -11.67
C ASN A 58 38.80 -5.91 -12.10
N CYS A 59 38.33 -6.44 -13.25
CA CYS A 59 36.98 -6.15 -13.76
C CYS A 59 35.88 -6.92 -13.01
N SER A 60 36.10 -8.20 -12.67
CA SER A 60 35.14 -9.00 -11.90
C SER A 60 35.03 -8.54 -10.45
N LEU A 61 36.14 -8.07 -9.87
CA LEU A 61 36.16 -7.45 -8.54
C LEU A 61 35.33 -6.17 -8.48
N LYS A 62 35.50 -5.27 -9.46
CA LYS A 62 34.77 -4.00 -9.55
C LYS A 62 33.27 -4.24 -9.78
N ALA A 63 32.91 -5.23 -10.60
CA ALA A 63 31.53 -5.64 -10.80
C ALA A 63 30.91 -6.24 -9.53
N ARG A 64 31.60 -7.13 -8.80
CA ARG A 64 31.11 -7.68 -7.52
C ARG A 64 30.93 -6.63 -6.44
N CYS A 65 31.87 -5.69 -6.31
CA CYS A 65 31.75 -4.61 -5.34
C CYS A 65 30.63 -3.62 -5.72
N CYS A 66 30.49 -3.26 -7.01
CA CYS A 66 29.33 -2.49 -7.48
C CYS A 66 28.01 -3.23 -7.20
N CYS A 67 27.89 -4.52 -7.52
CA CYS A 67 26.67 -5.29 -7.23
C CYS A 67 26.37 -5.38 -5.73
N ARG A 68 27.39 -5.46 -4.87
CA ARG A 68 27.23 -5.50 -3.41
C ARG A 68 26.82 -4.15 -2.83
N ILE A 69 27.41 -3.05 -3.31
CA ILE A 69 27.00 -1.70 -2.90
C ILE A 69 25.59 -1.43 -3.43
N LEU A 70 25.32 -1.70 -4.70
CA LEU A 70 24.00 -1.49 -5.30
C LEU A 70 22.92 -2.32 -4.59
N SER A 71 23.22 -3.57 -4.19
CA SER A 71 22.30 -4.37 -3.40
C SER A 71 22.13 -3.86 -1.96
N GLN A 72 23.18 -3.34 -1.32
CA GLN A 72 23.07 -2.68 0.00
C GLN A 72 22.25 -1.39 -0.05
N TRP A 73 22.33 -0.63 -1.16
CA TRP A 73 21.51 0.55 -1.40
C TRP A 73 20.05 0.18 -1.69
N ILE A 74 19.81 -0.76 -2.62
CA ILE A 74 18.45 -1.22 -2.97
C ILE A 74 17.76 -1.90 -1.78
N LEU A 75 18.50 -2.67 -0.97
CA LEU A 75 17.97 -3.36 0.20
C LEU A 75 18.05 -2.51 1.48
N SER A 76 18.42 -1.22 1.40
CA SER A 76 18.20 -0.30 2.52
C SER A 76 16.72 0.09 2.61
N GLN A 77 16.24 0.48 3.79
CA GLN A 77 14.84 0.92 3.94
C GLN A 77 14.48 2.07 2.98
N ILE A 78 15.38 3.05 2.87
CA ILE A 78 15.21 4.22 2.01
C ILE A 78 15.26 3.80 0.54
N GLY A 79 16.21 2.96 0.15
CA GLY A 79 16.33 2.48 -1.22
C GLY A 79 15.13 1.64 -1.66
N LEU A 80 14.64 0.75 -0.79
CA LEU A 80 13.45 -0.04 -1.06
C LEU A 80 12.20 0.84 -1.21
N THR A 81 12.06 1.86 -0.37
CA THR A 81 11.00 2.87 -0.52
C THR A 81 11.07 3.56 -1.88
N ILE A 82 12.25 4.01 -2.29
CA ILE A 82 12.46 4.66 -3.59
C ILE A 82 12.13 3.69 -4.74
N VAL A 83 12.61 2.44 -4.68
CA VAL A 83 12.34 1.42 -5.71
C VAL A 83 10.84 1.15 -5.83
N VAL A 84 10.15 0.97 -4.71
CA VAL A 84 8.70 0.70 -4.69
C VAL A 84 7.89 1.90 -5.19
N THR A 85 8.26 3.13 -4.80
CA THR A 85 7.58 4.34 -5.30
C THR A 85 7.79 4.53 -6.80
N LEU A 86 9.01 4.36 -7.31
CA LEU A 86 9.28 4.41 -8.75
C LEU A 86 8.54 3.30 -9.51
N TRP A 87 8.49 2.09 -8.95
CA TRP A 87 7.71 0.98 -9.52
C TRP A 87 6.23 1.34 -9.62
N ALA A 88 5.64 1.93 -8.57
CA ALA A 88 4.25 2.37 -8.56
C ALA A 88 3.97 3.45 -9.63
N LEU A 89 4.88 4.43 -9.79
CA LEU A 89 4.75 5.48 -10.82
C LEU A 89 4.87 4.92 -12.24
N LEU A 90 5.77 3.95 -12.46
CA LEU A 90 5.90 3.25 -13.74
C LEU A 90 4.65 2.42 -14.05
N GLY A 91 4.11 1.71 -13.06
CA GLY A 91 2.84 0.99 -13.18
C GLY A 91 1.68 1.94 -13.54
N ALA A 92 1.56 3.06 -12.84
CA ALA A 92 0.56 4.08 -13.12
C ALA A 92 0.65 4.61 -14.56
N LEU A 93 1.88 4.84 -15.07
CA LEU A 93 2.09 5.25 -16.46
C LEU A 93 1.66 4.15 -17.45
N ALA A 94 1.94 2.88 -17.16
CA ALA A 94 1.53 1.75 -17.99
C ALA A 94 0.00 1.59 -18.03
N PHE A 95 -0.70 1.76 -16.91
CA PHE A 95 -2.16 1.72 -16.88
C PHE A 95 -2.78 2.93 -17.59
N TYR A 96 -2.20 4.11 -17.42
CA TYR A 96 -2.65 5.31 -18.12
C TYR A 96 -2.52 5.17 -19.64
N SER A 97 -1.42 4.62 -20.13
CA SER A 97 -1.21 4.45 -21.58
C SER A 97 -2.06 3.34 -22.19
N THR A 98 -2.41 2.31 -21.42
CA THR A 98 -3.21 1.18 -21.90
C THR A 98 -4.72 1.41 -21.78
N GLU A 99 -5.21 1.90 -20.64
CA GLU A 99 -6.65 2.07 -20.38
C GLU A 99 -7.16 3.48 -20.70
N GLY A 100 -6.32 4.51 -20.56
CA GLY A 100 -6.70 5.91 -20.79
C GLY A 100 -7.26 6.17 -22.19
N PRO A 101 -6.57 5.73 -23.28
CA PRO A 101 -7.09 5.90 -24.64
C PRO A 101 -8.43 5.19 -24.87
N ARG A 102 -8.60 3.98 -24.31
CA ARG A 102 -9.84 3.19 -24.43
C ARG A 102 -11.01 3.91 -23.77
N GLU A 103 -10.83 4.39 -22.54
CA GLU A 103 -11.86 5.14 -21.80
C GLU A 103 -12.28 6.41 -22.56
N GLN A 104 -11.30 7.13 -23.11
CA GLN A 104 -11.56 8.35 -23.88
C GLN A 104 -12.29 8.07 -25.19
N GLU A 105 -11.94 6.99 -25.89
CA GLU A 105 -12.62 6.56 -27.11
C GLU A 105 -14.05 6.10 -26.86
N GLN A 106 -14.29 5.30 -25.81
CA GLN A 106 -15.64 4.90 -25.40
C GLN A 106 -16.53 6.12 -25.11
N SER A 107 -16.01 7.09 -24.36
CA SER A 107 -16.74 8.31 -24.02
C SER A 107 -17.09 9.15 -25.25
N ARG A 108 -16.15 9.28 -26.19
CA ARG A 108 -16.38 9.98 -27.46
C ARG A 108 -17.40 9.25 -28.34
N THR A 109 -17.31 7.93 -28.43
CA THR A 109 -18.21 7.11 -29.24
C THR A 109 -19.64 7.18 -28.72
N LEU A 110 -19.84 7.08 -27.40
CA LEU A 110 -21.18 7.20 -26.83
C LEU A 110 -21.77 8.60 -27.01
N ALA A 111 -20.97 9.66 -26.82
CA ALA A 111 -21.41 11.03 -27.07
C ALA A 111 -21.83 11.25 -28.53
N LYS A 112 -21.11 10.65 -29.49
CA LYS A 112 -21.50 10.65 -30.91
C LYS A 112 -22.81 9.91 -31.13
N ILE A 113 -22.96 8.69 -30.59
CA ILE A 113 -24.18 7.88 -30.71
C ILE A 113 -25.40 8.64 -30.17
N GLN A 114 -25.28 9.24 -28.98
CA GLN A 114 -26.36 10.04 -28.40
C GLN A 114 -26.74 11.22 -29.29
N LYS A 115 -25.74 11.95 -29.79
CA LYS A 115 -25.96 13.07 -30.71
C LYS A 115 -26.64 12.60 -31.99
N ASP A 116 -26.16 11.52 -32.61
CA ASP A 116 -26.68 10.99 -33.86
C ASP A 116 -28.12 10.49 -33.71
N LEU A 117 -28.43 9.78 -32.63
CA LEU A 117 -29.79 9.35 -32.31
C LEU A 117 -30.72 10.55 -32.12
N SER A 118 -30.28 11.59 -31.40
CA SER A 118 -31.09 12.80 -31.19
C SER A 118 -31.36 13.56 -32.49
N MET A 119 -30.36 13.66 -33.38
CA MET A 119 -30.50 14.31 -34.69
C MET A 119 -31.40 13.51 -35.63
N GLN A 120 -31.26 12.18 -35.65
CA GLN A 120 -32.11 11.29 -36.45
C GLN A 120 -33.56 11.33 -35.97
N LEU A 121 -33.79 11.27 -34.66
CA LEU A 121 -35.12 11.40 -34.09
C LEU A 121 -35.76 12.74 -34.46
N ALA A 122 -35.04 13.85 -34.31
CA ALA A 122 -35.54 15.18 -34.67
C ALA A 122 -35.87 15.29 -36.17
N LYS A 123 -35.06 14.67 -37.03
CA LYS A 123 -35.30 14.61 -38.47
C LYS A 123 -36.55 13.79 -38.80
N ASP A 124 -36.67 12.59 -38.27
CA ASP A 124 -37.81 11.69 -38.50
C ASP A 124 -39.13 12.32 -38.02
N LEU A 125 -39.12 13.00 -36.86
CA LEU A 125 -40.28 13.73 -36.35
C LEU A 125 -40.65 14.91 -37.24
N LYS A 126 -39.66 15.65 -37.75
CA LYS A 126 -39.87 16.77 -38.68
C LYS A 126 -40.44 16.31 -40.02
N GLU A 127 -40.01 15.16 -40.54
CA GLU A 127 -40.51 14.60 -41.80
C GLU A 127 -41.90 13.95 -41.65
N SER A 128 -42.30 13.62 -40.43
CA SER A 128 -43.60 13.01 -40.10
C SER A 128 -44.58 13.98 -39.44
N VAL A 129 -44.42 15.29 -39.64
CA VAL A 129 -45.31 16.33 -39.09
C VAL A 129 -46.78 16.07 -39.41
N ASP A 130 -47.10 15.64 -40.64
CA ASP A 130 -48.48 15.36 -41.06
C ASP A 130 -49.04 14.05 -40.48
N ARG A 131 -48.22 13.22 -39.84
CA ARG A 131 -48.59 11.91 -39.26
C ARG A 131 -48.25 11.87 -37.77
N GLN A 132 -48.74 12.86 -37.03
CA GLN A 132 -48.43 13.03 -35.61
C GLN A 132 -48.84 11.83 -34.74
N GLU A 133 -49.84 11.04 -35.16
CA GLU A 133 -50.25 9.81 -34.48
C GLU A 133 -49.14 8.74 -34.42
N GLN A 134 -48.14 8.80 -35.32
CA GLN A 134 -47.01 7.87 -35.35
C GLN A 134 -45.85 8.30 -34.45
N TRP A 135 -45.86 9.53 -33.93
CA TRP A 135 -44.77 10.05 -33.11
C TRP A 135 -44.47 9.22 -31.87
N PRO A 136 -45.47 8.75 -31.09
CA PRO A 136 -45.19 7.93 -29.90
C PRO A 136 -44.42 6.66 -30.25
N TYR A 137 -44.77 5.99 -31.34
CA TYR A 137 -44.08 4.79 -31.81
C TYR A 137 -42.65 5.09 -32.26
N THR A 138 -42.45 6.17 -33.04
CA THR A 138 -41.11 6.58 -33.49
C THR A 138 -40.22 6.93 -32.31
N ILE A 139 -40.72 7.73 -31.36
CA ILE A 139 -40.00 8.10 -30.13
C ILE A 139 -39.63 6.85 -29.35
N HIS A 140 -40.59 5.95 -29.12
CA HIS A 140 -40.34 4.71 -28.37
C HIS A 140 -39.24 3.85 -29.01
N ARG A 141 -39.30 3.65 -30.33
CA ARG A 141 -38.26 2.92 -31.10
C ARG A 141 -36.86 3.51 -30.93
N TYR A 142 -36.73 4.84 -30.94
CA TYR A 142 -35.43 5.50 -30.71
C TYR A 142 -34.98 5.41 -29.25
N PHE A 143 -35.90 5.46 -28.29
CA PHE A 143 -35.60 5.24 -26.88
C PHE A 143 -35.12 3.82 -26.60
N GLU A 144 -35.80 2.79 -27.13
CA GLU A 144 -35.36 1.39 -26.99
C GLU A 144 -33.96 1.18 -27.57
N ARG A 145 -33.68 1.79 -28.74
CA ARG A 145 -32.35 1.74 -29.36
C ARG A 145 -31.30 2.46 -28.53
N HIS A 146 -31.64 3.62 -27.95
CA HIS A 146 -30.74 4.33 -27.04
C HIS A 146 -30.45 3.49 -25.80
N GLU A 147 -31.48 2.90 -25.19
CA GLU A 147 -31.38 2.06 -24.00
C GLU A 147 -30.49 0.84 -24.27
N SER A 148 -30.67 0.12 -25.38
CA SER A 148 -29.85 -1.05 -25.70
C SER A 148 -28.37 -0.71 -25.86
N LEU A 149 -28.06 0.37 -26.59
CA LEU A 149 -26.68 0.83 -26.82
C LEU A 149 -26.05 1.36 -25.54
N PHE A 150 -26.84 2.04 -24.69
CA PHE A 150 -26.38 2.53 -23.40
C PHE A 150 -26.08 1.38 -22.44
N LEU A 151 -26.95 0.38 -22.34
CA LEU A 151 -26.74 -0.81 -21.52
C LEU A 151 -25.51 -1.61 -21.99
N GLU A 152 -25.29 -1.73 -23.30
CA GLU A 152 -24.08 -2.34 -23.85
C GLU A 152 -22.81 -1.56 -23.44
N ALA A 153 -22.83 -0.24 -23.55
CA ALA A 153 -21.72 0.61 -23.15
C ALA A 153 -21.43 0.50 -21.64
N VAL A 154 -22.47 0.53 -20.79
CA VAL A 154 -22.35 0.35 -19.34
C VAL A 154 -21.80 -1.04 -19.01
N GLY A 155 -22.27 -2.09 -19.70
CA GLY A 155 -21.73 -3.45 -19.58
C GLY A 155 -20.24 -3.55 -19.96
N ALA A 156 -19.80 -2.71 -20.91
CA ALA A 156 -18.40 -2.57 -21.31
C ALA A 156 -17.55 -1.69 -20.37
N GLY A 157 -18.12 -1.20 -19.26
CA GLY A 157 -17.44 -0.38 -18.24
C GLY A 157 -17.56 1.14 -18.46
N PHE A 158 -18.44 1.60 -19.35
CA PHE A 158 -18.70 3.03 -19.50
C PHE A 158 -19.35 3.60 -18.23
N GLY A 159 -18.84 4.72 -17.74
CA GLY A 159 -19.34 5.37 -16.52
C GLY A 159 -18.96 4.65 -15.22
N GLU A 160 -18.12 3.60 -15.28
CA GLU A 160 -17.51 2.98 -14.11
C GLU A 160 -16.80 4.10 -13.30
N GLY A 161 -17.18 4.30 -12.04
CA GLY A 161 -16.71 5.44 -11.24
C GLY A 161 -17.59 6.70 -11.27
N GLY A 162 -18.82 6.66 -11.77
CA GLY A 162 -19.81 7.73 -11.56
C GLY A 162 -19.83 8.82 -12.64
N GLY A 163 -19.57 8.47 -13.91
CA GLY A 163 -19.76 9.38 -15.05
C GLY A 163 -18.60 10.35 -15.35
N GLY A 164 -17.39 10.03 -14.90
CA GLY A 164 -16.15 10.74 -15.23
C GLY A 164 -15.05 9.80 -15.73
N ASN A 165 -13.83 10.32 -15.86
CA ASN A 165 -12.67 9.52 -16.27
C ASN A 165 -11.93 8.94 -15.04
N ILE A 166 -11.95 7.61 -14.91
CA ILE A 166 -11.21 6.88 -13.87
C ILE A 166 -9.74 6.71 -14.23
N TRP A 167 -9.41 6.45 -15.50
CA TRP A 167 -8.06 6.17 -15.99
C TRP A 167 -7.28 7.45 -16.32
N THR A 168 -7.39 8.45 -15.46
CA THR A 168 -6.49 9.62 -15.45
C THR A 168 -5.18 9.25 -14.73
N TYR A 169 -4.09 9.99 -14.97
CA TYR A 169 -2.81 9.69 -14.31
C TYR A 169 -2.91 9.62 -12.77
N PRO A 170 -3.59 10.55 -12.07
CA PRO A 170 -3.84 10.41 -10.62
C PRO A 170 -4.70 9.19 -10.24
N GLY A 171 -5.68 8.84 -11.07
CA GLY A 171 -6.48 7.62 -10.89
C GLY A 171 -5.66 6.35 -11.05
N CYS A 172 -4.70 6.34 -11.97
CA CYS A 172 -3.77 5.23 -12.19
C CYS A 172 -2.77 5.09 -11.04
N ILE A 173 -2.34 6.19 -10.41
CA ILE A 173 -1.52 6.15 -9.18
C ILE A 173 -2.33 5.50 -8.05
N LEU A 174 -3.57 5.94 -7.85
CA LEU A 174 -4.46 5.35 -6.85
C LEU A 174 -4.67 3.85 -7.11
N PHE A 175 -4.95 3.48 -8.36
CA PHE A 175 -5.07 2.07 -8.75
C PHE A 175 -3.78 1.29 -8.47
N ALA A 176 -2.62 1.78 -8.90
CA ALA A 176 -1.34 1.12 -8.69
C ALA A 176 -1.03 0.91 -7.19
N VAL A 177 -1.24 1.93 -6.35
CA VAL A 177 -1.06 1.83 -4.90
C VAL A 177 -2.09 0.88 -4.27
N SER A 178 -3.36 0.93 -4.68
CA SER A 178 -4.40 0.03 -4.15
C SER A 178 -4.13 -1.45 -4.49
N LEU A 179 -3.55 -1.70 -5.66
CA LEU A 179 -3.13 -3.04 -6.11
C LEU A 179 -1.87 -3.50 -5.37
N LEU A 180 -0.89 -2.61 -5.23
CA LEU A 180 0.37 -2.86 -4.53
C LEU A 180 0.15 -3.18 -3.05
N THR A 181 -0.68 -2.38 -2.37
CA THR A 181 -1.08 -2.57 -0.96
C THR A 181 -2.02 -3.75 -0.76
N THR A 182 -2.52 -4.38 -1.83
CA THR A 182 -3.49 -5.48 -1.81
C THR A 182 -4.83 -5.16 -1.12
N LEU A 183 -5.10 -3.89 -0.82
CA LEU A 183 -6.40 -3.48 -0.26
C LEU A 183 -7.50 -3.62 -1.30
N GLY A 184 -7.25 -3.12 -2.51
CA GLY A 184 -8.01 -3.38 -3.75
C GLY A 184 -9.54 -3.26 -3.71
N PHE A 185 -10.13 -2.78 -2.61
CA PHE A 185 -11.58 -2.85 -2.41
C PHE A 185 -12.29 -1.92 -3.38
N GLY A 186 -13.06 -2.50 -4.28
CA GLY A 186 -13.79 -1.76 -5.31
C GLY A 186 -12.89 -0.95 -6.23
N ALA A 187 -11.61 -1.30 -6.40
CA ALA A 187 -10.74 -0.64 -7.36
C ALA A 187 -11.21 -0.89 -8.80
N PRO A 188 -11.10 0.09 -9.71
CA PRO A 188 -11.44 -0.12 -11.12
C PRO A 188 -10.53 -1.18 -11.75
N VAL A 189 -11.08 -1.99 -12.65
CA VAL A 189 -10.34 -3.12 -13.25
C VAL A 189 -9.98 -2.82 -14.71
N PRO A 190 -8.72 -3.02 -15.13
CA PRO A 190 -8.34 -2.83 -16.53
C PRO A 190 -9.11 -3.80 -17.43
N ARG A 191 -9.65 -3.28 -18.54
CA ARG A 191 -10.45 -4.06 -19.49
C ARG A 191 -9.67 -4.47 -20.72
N THR A 192 -8.56 -3.78 -21.03
CA THR A 192 -7.69 -4.14 -22.15
C THR A 192 -6.87 -5.39 -21.83
N PRO A 193 -6.60 -6.26 -22.83
CA PRO A 193 -5.71 -7.41 -22.64
C PRO A 193 -4.31 -6.98 -22.17
N LEU A 194 -3.78 -5.89 -22.73
CA LEU A 194 -2.47 -5.33 -22.35
C LEU A 194 -2.48 -4.78 -20.92
N GLY A 195 -3.50 -4.03 -20.53
CA GLY A 195 -3.64 -3.50 -19.17
C GLY A 195 -3.79 -4.61 -18.13
N ARG A 196 -4.53 -5.68 -18.44
CA ARG A 196 -4.64 -6.88 -17.59
C ARG A 196 -3.30 -7.60 -17.45
N GLY A 197 -2.58 -7.81 -18.55
CA GLY A 197 -1.24 -8.40 -18.52
C GLY A 197 -0.25 -7.56 -17.70
N ALA A 198 -0.28 -6.24 -17.90
CA ALA A 198 0.53 -5.29 -17.13
C ALA A 198 0.18 -5.34 -15.63
N ALA A 199 -1.10 -5.46 -15.26
CA ALA A 199 -1.53 -5.56 -13.87
C ALA A 199 -1.00 -6.83 -13.19
N VAL A 200 -1.04 -7.97 -13.88
CA VAL A 200 -0.51 -9.24 -13.36
C VAL A 200 1.01 -9.15 -13.15
N LEU A 201 1.76 -8.61 -14.11
CA LEU A 201 3.22 -8.44 -13.99
C LEU A 201 3.58 -7.42 -12.91
N PHE A 202 2.83 -6.32 -12.82
CA PHE A 202 3.02 -5.30 -11.81
C PHE A 202 2.80 -5.88 -10.40
N ALA A 203 1.73 -6.65 -10.22
CA ALA A 203 1.37 -7.28 -8.95
C ALA A 203 2.39 -8.36 -8.53
N SER A 204 2.84 -9.21 -9.46
CA SER A 204 3.75 -10.32 -9.15
C SER A 204 5.12 -9.86 -8.63
N ILE A 205 5.61 -8.71 -9.10
CA ILE A 205 6.88 -8.12 -8.66
C ILE A 205 6.66 -7.13 -7.50
N GLY A 206 5.62 -6.29 -7.62
CA GLY A 206 5.37 -5.19 -6.69
C GLY A 206 4.93 -5.67 -5.31
N ILE A 207 3.98 -6.60 -5.23
CA ILE A 207 3.40 -7.04 -3.95
C ILE A 207 4.48 -7.62 -3.02
N PRO A 208 5.37 -8.55 -3.45
CA PRO A 208 6.43 -9.05 -2.58
C PRO A 208 7.40 -7.97 -2.09
N LEU A 209 7.78 -7.02 -2.96
CA LEU A 209 8.69 -5.93 -2.61
C LEU A 209 8.05 -4.96 -1.60
N HIS A 210 6.78 -4.61 -1.83
CA HIS A 210 6.01 -3.76 -0.93
C HIS A 210 5.77 -4.43 0.41
N PHE A 211 5.42 -5.72 0.42
CA PHE A 211 5.26 -6.48 1.66
C PHE A 211 6.54 -6.50 2.50
N LEU A 212 7.69 -6.71 1.85
CA LEU A 212 9.00 -6.65 2.51
C LEU A 212 9.29 -5.25 3.09
N LEU A 213 8.93 -4.18 2.38
CA LEU A 213 9.05 -2.81 2.86
C LEU A 213 8.19 -2.59 4.12
N ILE A 214 6.90 -2.88 4.03
CA ILE A 214 5.91 -2.61 5.09
C ILE A 214 6.23 -3.41 6.36
N LEU A 215 6.62 -4.69 6.24
CA LEU A 215 7.02 -5.49 7.41
C LEU A 215 8.22 -4.90 8.14
N ASN A 216 9.24 -4.47 7.39
CA ASN A 216 10.44 -3.90 7.98
C ASN A 216 10.18 -2.54 8.63
N VAL A 217 9.43 -1.67 7.95
CA VAL A 217 9.02 -0.36 8.50
C VAL A 217 8.16 -0.56 9.75
N GLY A 218 7.16 -1.45 9.70
CA GLY A 218 6.31 -1.76 10.86
C GLY A 218 7.09 -2.25 12.08
N ASN A 219 8.06 -3.13 11.87
CA ASN A 219 8.98 -3.57 12.93
C ASN A 219 9.81 -2.42 13.48
N LEU A 220 10.39 -1.58 12.62
CA LEU A 220 11.20 -0.42 13.04
C LEU A 220 10.39 0.54 13.91
N VAL A 221 9.18 0.89 13.48
CA VAL A 221 8.28 1.79 14.22
C VAL A 221 7.87 1.16 15.55
N ALA A 222 7.49 -0.12 15.56
CA ALA A 222 7.10 -0.83 16.79
C ALA A 222 8.21 -0.80 17.84
N MET A 223 9.47 -0.98 17.44
CA MET A 223 10.61 -0.94 18.34
C MET A 223 10.94 0.46 18.84
N LYS A 224 10.87 1.48 17.99
CA LYS A 224 11.04 2.87 18.42
C LYS A 224 9.96 3.23 19.43
N LEU A 225 8.71 2.80 19.21
CA LEU A 225 7.62 3.01 20.16
C LEU A 225 7.87 2.31 21.51
N GLN A 226 8.33 1.05 21.49
CA GLN A 226 8.72 0.33 22.71
C GLN A 226 9.89 0.99 23.43
N SER A 227 10.90 1.46 22.69
CA SER A 227 12.06 2.16 23.24
C SER A 227 11.64 3.47 23.90
N ILE A 228 10.77 4.27 23.27
CA ILE A 228 10.20 5.49 23.86
C ILE A 228 9.39 5.15 25.12
N ALA A 229 8.62 4.07 25.09
CA ALA A 229 7.82 3.65 26.24
C ALA A 229 8.68 3.27 27.46
N LEU A 230 9.84 2.66 27.22
CA LEU A 230 10.78 2.25 28.25
C LEU A 230 11.76 3.37 28.65
N ARG A 231 11.98 4.37 27.79
CA ARG A 231 12.87 5.52 28.04
C ARG A 231 12.51 6.30 29.31
N ASN A 232 11.24 6.29 29.69
CA ASN A 232 10.73 6.99 30.88
C ASN A 232 10.56 6.09 32.11
N SER A 233 10.97 4.81 32.07
CA SER A 233 10.86 3.88 33.22
C SER A 233 12.20 3.78 33.98
N PRO A 234 12.31 4.27 35.22
CA PRO A 234 13.58 4.45 35.92
C PRO A 234 14.05 3.23 36.74
N THR A 235 13.86 1.99 36.28
CA THR A 235 14.26 0.82 37.09
C THR A 235 14.78 -0.34 36.25
N GLU A 236 16.01 -0.75 36.55
CA GLU A 236 16.75 -1.92 36.05
C GLU A 236 16.16 -3.27 36.52
N ILE A 237 14.83 -3.40 36.62
CA ILE A 237 14.17 -4.66 36.98
C ILE A 237 13.46 -5.23 35.75
N PRO A 238 13.79 -6.46 35.28
CA PRO A 238 13.26 -7.05 34.04
C PRO A 238 11.74 -7.32 34.02
N ALA A 239 11.04 -7.03 35.12
CA ALA A 239 9.66 -7.44 35.38
C ALA A 239 8.65 -6.29 35.50
N SER A 240 9.00 -5.05 35.12
CA SER A 240 7.99 -3.97 35.11
C SER A 240 6.92 -4.24 34.04
N PRO A 241 5.61 -4.24 34.39
CA PRO A 241 4.56 -4.46 33.42
C PRO A 241 4.58 -3.34 32.37
N ARG A 242 4.56 -3.72 31.08
CA ARG A 242 4.48 -2.75 29.96
C ARG A 242 3.38 -1.72 30.24
N PRO A 243 3.63 -0.43 29.97
CA PRO A 243 2.70 0.61 30.35
C PRO A 243 1.35 0.41 29.65
N ARG A 244 0.26 0.67 30.38
CA ARG A 244 -1.12 0.40 29.92
C ARG A 244 -1.44 1.06 28.58
N TRP A 245 -0.91 2.26 28.33
CA TRP A 245 -1.11 2.98 27.08
C TRP A 245 -0.54 2.25 25.86
N LEU A 246 0.55 1.49 26.01
CA LEU A 246 1.13 0.71 24.90
C LEU A 246 0.23 -0.48 24.50
N LYS A 247 -0.56 -1.01 25.44
CA LYS A 247 -1.58 -2.03 25.15
C LYS A 247 -2.79 -1.44 24.44
N LEU A 248 -3.15 -0.20 24.76
CA LEU A 248 -4.29 0.50 24.16
C LEU A 248 -3.95 1.18 22.82
N PHE A 249 -2.65 1.41 22.57
CA PHE A 249 -2.14 2.09 21.38
C PHE A 249 -2.71 1.54 20.05
N PRO A 250 -2.77 0.23 19.78
CA PRO A 250 -3.32 -0.29 18.53
C PRO A 250 -4.77 0.14 18.24
N PHE A 251 -5.61 0.17 19.28
CA PHE A 251 -7.02 0.53 19.11
C PHE A 251 -7.19 2.04 18.92
N LEU A 252 -6.46 2.83 19.72
CA LEU A 252 -6.51 4.30 19.63
C LEU A 252 -5.90 4.81 18.33
N SER A 253 -4.81 4.20 17.85
CA SER A 253 -4.14 4.64 16.63
C SER A 253 -4.99 4.38 15.39
N ILE A 254 -5.66 3.23 15.30
CA ILE A 254 -6.60 2.92 14.21
C ILE A 254 -7.81 3.88 14.25
N LEU A 255 -8.39 4.12 15.43
CA LEU A 255 -9.51 5.04 15.58
C LEU A 255 -9.12 6.47 15.17
N PHE A 256 -7.99 6.96 15.69
CA PHE A 256 -7.47 8.29 15.35
C PHE A 256 -7.19 8.42 13.84
N TYR A 257 -6.58 7.41 13.25
CA TYR A 257 -6.27 7.38 11.83
C TYR A 257 -7.53 7.43 10.97
N TYR A 258 -8.58 6.69 11.33
CA TYR A 258 -9.87 6.76 10.63
C TYR A 258 -10.56 8.12 10.79
N LEU A 259 -10.56 8.71 12.00
CA LEU A 259 -11.10 10.06 12.23
C LEU A 259 -10.35 11.14 11.45
N LEU A 260 -9.04 11.00 11.29
CA LEU A 260 -8.24 11.87 10.42
C LEU A 260 -8.72 11.76 8.97
N GLY A 261 -9.00 10.55 8.49
CA GLY A 261 -9.60 10.30 7.18
C GLY A 261 -10.97 10.97 7.02
N VAL A 262 -11.86 10.87 8.02
CA VAL A 262 -13.17 11.55 8.04
C VAL A 262 -13.00 13.08 7.95
N GLY A 263 -12.01 13.64 8.64
CA GLY A 263 -11.68 15.06 8.58
C GLY A 263 -11.23 15.52 7.18
N ILE A 264 -10.24 14.82 6.61
CA ILE A 264 -9.59 15.21 5.35
C ILE A 264 -10.45 14.87 4.12
N PHE A 265 -11.06 13.69 4.08
CA PHE A 265 -11.78 13.20 2.89
C PHE A 265 -13.31 13.33 3.01
N GLY A 266 -13.83 13.66 4.20
CA GLY A 266 -15.23 13.96 4.42
C GLY A 266 -15.46 15.46 4.60
N PHE A 267 -15.11 15.97 5.79
CA PHE A 267 -15.42 17.37 6.17
C PHE A 267 -14.75 18.40 5.27
N ALA A 268 -13.47 18.24 4.93
CA ALA A 268 -12.79 19.19 4.03
C ALA A 268 -13.31 19.16 2.59
N ARG A 269 -14.12 18.15 2.23
CA ARG A 269 -14.80 18.02 0.93
C ARG A 269 -16.28 18.39 0.99
N GLU A 270 -16.72 19.01 2.09
CA GLU A 270 -18.10 19.49 2.30
C GLU A 270 -19.16 18.41 2.04
N ARG A 271 -18.86 17.15 2.41
CA ARG A 271 -19.79 16.03 2.25
C ARG A 271 -20.82 16.01 3.38
N ASP A 272 -21.96 15.36 3.10
CA ASP A 272 -22.96 15.06 4.13
C ASP A 272 -22.36 14.25 5.28
N VAL A 273 -22.87 14.44 6.49
CA VAL A 273 -22.31 13.85 7.73
C VAL A 273 -22.13 12.33 7.62
N VAL A 274 -23.11 11.62 7.04
CA VAL A 274 -23.04 10.16 6.87
C VAL A 274 -21.98 9.79 5.81
N ALA A 275 -21.91 10.54 4.72
CA ALA A 275 -20.92 10.33 3.66
C ALA A 275 -19.49 10.61 4.14
N CYS A 276 -19.29 11.53 5.10
CA CYS A 276 -18.00 11.78 5.72
C CYS A 276 -17.44 10.52 6.42
N PHE A 277 -18.28 9.77 7.14
CA PHE A 277 -17.85 8.50 7.74
C PHE A 277 -17.63 7.43 6.66
N MET A 278 -18.43 7.43 5.61
CA MET A 278 -18.31 6.48 4.50
C MET A 278 -17.29 6.89 3.42
N PHE A 279 -16.42 7.86 3.70
CA PHE A 279 -15.47 8.40 2.72
C PHE A 279 -14.64 7.36 1.95
N PRO A 280 -14.26 6.17 2.48
CA PRO A 280 -13.50 5.20 1.70
C PRO A 280 -14.28 4.69 0.48
N LEU A 281 -15.62 4.69 0.55
CA LEU A 281 -16.48 4.26 -0.55
C LEU A 281 -16.38 5.20 -1.76
N ASP A 282 -16.20 6.51 -1.55
CA ASP A 282 -16.02 7.50 -2.62
C ASP A 282 -14.84 7.17 -3.54
N PHE A 283 -13.84 6.44 -3.05
CA PHE A 283 -12.64 6.07 -3.79
C PHE A 283 -12.74 4.71 -4.47
N THR A 284 -13.93 4.11 -4.46
CA THR A 284 -14.23 2.89 -5.20
C THR A 284 -14.89 3.20 -6.55
N ALA A 285 -14.79 2.27 -7.49
CA ALA A 285 -15.49 2.32 -8.78
C ALA A 285 -17.01 2.42 -8.60
N ALA A 286 -17.57 1.81 -7.54
CA ALA A 286 -18.99 1.90 -7.23
C ALA A 286 -19.38 3.24 -6.58
N GLY A 287 -18.53 3.80 -5.72
CA GLY A 287 -18.81 5.04 -4.98
C GLY A 287 -18.41 6.33 -5.70
N GLY A 288 -18.04 6.25 -6.98
CA GLY A 288 -17.91 7.45 -7.80
C GLY A 288 -16.50 8.05 -7.87
N VAL A 289 -15.46 7.22 -7.80
CA VAL A 289 -14.05 7.69 -7.81
C VAL A 289 -13.71 8.60 -8.99
N ALA A 290 -14.40 8.48 -10.13
CA ALA A 290 -14.19 9.32 -11.31
C ALA A 290 -14.62 10.78 -11.11
N THR A 291 -15.50 11.03 -10.14
CA THR A 291 -15.97 12.39 -9.78
C THR A 291 -15.04 13.09 -8.80
N VAL A 292 -14.18 12.35 -8.11
CA VAL A 292 -13.23 12.87 -7.14
C VAL A 292 -12.07 13.58 -7.85
N GLU A 293 -11.64 14.74 -7.37
CA GLU A 293 -10.51 15.47 -7.94
C GLU A 293 -9.22 14.63 -7.92
N GLY A 294 -8.40 14.73 -8.98
CA GLY A 294 -7.18 13.95 -9.13
C GLY A 294 -6.19 14.09 -7.95
N GLN A 295 -5.99 15.29 -7.41
CA GLN A 295 -5.10 15.50 -6.26
C GLN A 295 -5.58 14.74 -5.03
N THR A 296 -6.88 14.76 -4.78
CA THR A 296 -7.52 14.03 -3.68
C THR A 296 -7.32 12.51 -3.84
N ARG A 297 -7.35 11.97 -5.07
CA ARG A 297 -7.05 10.55 -5.33
C ARG A 297 -5.62 10.19 -4.94
N ILE A 298 -4.64 11.07 -5.19
CA ILE A 298 -3.23 10.86 -4.81
C ILE A 298 -3.08 10.90 -3.28
N PHE A 299 -3.71 11.87 -2.60
CA PHE A 299 -3.69 11.91 -1.14
C PHE A 299 -4.32 10.66 -0.51
N TYR A 300 -5.40 10.15 -1.11
CA TYR A 300 -6.01 8.91 -0.64
C TYR A 300 -5.10 7.70 -0.90
N ALA A 301 -4.35 7.66 -2.02
CA ALA A 301 -3.33 6.63 -2.25
C ALA A 301 -2.25 6.64 -1.16
N LEU A 302 -1.72 7.83 -0.80
CA LEU A 302 -0.78 7.97 0.31
C LEU A 302 -1.41 7.58 1.66
N TYR A 303 -2.68 7.90 1.85
CA TYR A 303 -3.44 7.45 3.01
C TYR A 303 -3.42 5.92 3.10
N LEU A 304 -3.73 5.18 2.01
CA LEU A 304 -3.67 3.70 2.01
C LEU A 304 -2.30 3.14 2.42
N GLU A 305 -1.20 3.74 1.97
CA GLU A 305 0.16 3.35 2.38
C GLU A 305 0.41 3.51 3.88
N VAL A 306 -0.12 4.61 4.46
CA VAL A 306 -0.07 4.81 5.92
C VAL A 306 -0.93 3.77 6.64
N ALA A 307 -2.09 3.38 6.09
CA ALA A 307 -2.96 2.36 6.69
C ALA A 307 -2.23 1.02 6.84
N VAL A 308 -1.61 0.53 5.77
CA VAL A 308 -0.89 -0.76 5.78
C VAL A 308 0.36 -0.71 6.65
N THR A 309 1.06 0.44 6.68
CA THR A 309 2.22 0.65 7.58
C THR A 309 1.79 0.63 9.06
N LEU A 310 0.67 1.28 9.37
CA LEU A 310 0.09 1.28 10.72
C LEU A 310 -0.36 -0.12 11.12
N ALA A 311 -1.04 -0.84 10.22
CA ALA A 311 -1.47 -2.21 10.45
C ALA A 311 -0.27 -3.13 10.73
N ALA A 312 0.80 -3.04 9.92
CA ALA A 312 2.03 -3.79 10.15
C ALA A 312 2.68 -3.46 11.50
N THR A 313 2.73 -2.18 11.87
CA THR A 313 3.21 -1.74 13.18
C THR A 313 2.39 -2.37 14.32
N VAL A 314 1.06 -2.36 14.20
CA VAL A 314 0.15 -2.97 15.18
C VAL A 314 0.38 -4.47 15.28
N VAL A 315 0.48 -5.17 14.14
CA VAL A 315 0.76 -6.61 14.10
C VAL A 315 2.09 -6.92 14.79
N SER A 316 3.16 -6.17 14.49
CA SER A 316 4.47 -6.35 15.14
C SER A 316 4.40 -6.13 16.66
N LEU A 317 3.63 -5.14 17.14
CA LEU A 317 3.43 -4.90 18.58
C LEU A 317 2.64 -6.02 19.26
N LEU A 318 1.57 -6.48 18.61
CA LEU A 318 0.71 -7.53 19.13
C LEU A 318 1.40 -8.90 19.12
N GLN A 319 2.15 -9.24 18.08
CA GLN A 319 2.93 -10.47 18.01
C GLN A 319 3.92 -10.54 19.17
N ALA A 320 4.66 -9.45 19.44
CA ALA A 320 5.57 -9.36 20.58
C ALA A 320 4.88 -9.44 21.95
N SER A 321 3.55 -9.27 22.02
CA SER A 321 2.74 -9.45 23.24
C SER A 321 2.15 -10.85 23.33
N ALA A 322 1.59 -11.36 22.24
CA ALA A 322 0.94 -12.67 22.13
C ALA A 322 1.94 -13.80 22.34
N THR A 323 3.13 -13.73 21.72
CA THR A 323 4.18 -14.73 21.92
C THR A 323 4.59 -14.84 23.38
N ARG A 324 4.66 -13.72 24.12
CA ARG A 324 4.93 -13.76 25.58
C ARG A 324 3.78 -14.33 26.38
N GLY A 325 2.53 -14.01 26.03
CA GLY A 325 1.35 -14.55 26.69
C GLY A 325 1.23 -16.06 26.52
N ILE A 326 1.48 -16.57 25.31
CA ILE A 326 1.50 -18.00 25.01
C ILE A 326 2.64 -18.69 25.75
N VAL A 327 3.83 -18.08 25.82
CA VAL A 327 4.96 -18.62 26.60
C VAL A 327 4.65 -18.65 28.09
N ASP A 328 4.05 -17.59 28.65
CA ASP A 328 3.63 -17.56 30.08
C ASP A 328 2.57 -18.62 30.39
N ILE A 329 1.60 -18.82 29.50
CA ILE A 329 0.59 -19.88 29.61
C ILE A 329 1.22 -21.26 29.47
N GLY A 330 2.12 -21.45 28.49
CA GLY A 330 2.83 -22.71 28.27
C GLY A 330 3.74 -23.09 29.44
N LEU A 331 4.40 -22.11 30.07
CA LEU A 331 5.16 -22.31 31.31
C LEU A 331 4.24 -22.64 32.49
N LYS A 332 3.10 -21.93 32.64
CA LYS A 332 2.10 -22.20 33.71
C LYS A 332 1.46 -23.58 33.59
N LEU A 333 1.24 -24.06 32.37
CA LEU A 333 0.67 -25.38 32.10
C LEU A 333 1.72 -26.50 32.04
N GLY A 334 3.01 -26.19 32.27
CA GLY A 334 4.10 -27.18 32.20
C GLY A 334 4.35 -27.75 30.80
N LEU A 335 3.83 -27.09 29.75
CA LEU A 335 3.98 -27.48 28.34
C LEU A 335 5.33 -27.06 27.74
N LEU A 336 6.05 -26.15 28.42
CA LEU A 336 7.36 -25.64 28.02
C LEU A 336 8.35 -25.87 29.16
N THR A 337 9.51 -26.46 28.86
CA THR A 337 10.61 -26.66 29.83
C THR A 337 11.72 -25.63 29.59
N ASN A 338 12.21 -25.01 30.66
CA ASN A 338 13.41 -24.17 30.62
C ASN A 338 14.64 -25.10 30.65
N THR A 339 15.25 -25.35 29.50
CA THR A 339 16.56 -26.01 29.38
C THR A 339 17.52 -25.09 28.66
#